data_AF-S7Q1H2-F1
#
_entry.id   AF-S7Q1H2-F1
#
_cell.length_a   1.000
_cell.length_b   1.000
_cell.length_c   1.000
_cell.angle_alpha   90.00
_cell.angle_beta   90.00
_cell.angle_gamma   90.00
#
_symmetry.space_group_name_H-M   'P 1'
#
loop_
_entity.id
_entity.type
_entity.pdbx_description
1 polymer ?
#
loop_
_entity_poly.entity_id
_entity_poly.type
_entity_poly.pdbx_seq_one_letter_code
_entity_poly.pdbx_strand_id
1 'polypeptide(L)'
;PYTTPELRSQIVAWRYEQGLSVHDIHKLCGYSLSTIYEILSIYRTYGQVVDPSNRPRGRPRKLDMSDLDFIHGLLRDNPALYLDEIQEILSEHK
;
A
#
# COMPACT_ATOMS: atom_id res chain seq x y z
N PRO A 1 0.28 6.82 11.68
CA PRO A 1 1.76 6.79 11.58
C PRO A 1 2.21 5.69 10.61
N TYR A 2 3.00 6.03 9.58
CA TYR A 2 3.56 5.02 8.68
C TYR A 2 4.62 4.23 9.46
N THR A 3 4.30 2.99 9.79
CA THR A 3 5.21 2.10 10.53
C THR A 3 5.76 1.10 9.52
N THR A 4 7.07 1.02 9.37
CA THR A 4 7.67 0.10 8.40
C THR A 4 7.41 -1.35 8.81
N PRO A 5 7.27 -2.30 7.87
CA PRO A 5 7.04 -3.71 8.18
C PRO A 5 8.09 -4.29 9.14
N GLU A 6 9.36 -3.87 8.99
CA GLU A 6 10.48 -4.30 9.81
C GLU A 6 10.29 -3.89 11.28
N LEU A 7 9.86 -2.64 11.51
CA LEU A 7 9.63 -2.14 12.86
C LEU A 7 8.43 -2.83 13.52
N ARG A 8 7.37 -3.10 12.76
CA ARG A 8 6.22 -3.86 13.27
C ARG A 8 6.63 -5.29 13.66
N SER A 9 7.53 -5.93 12.90
CA SER A 9 8.10 -7.25 13.25
C SER A 9 8.94 -7.19 14.52
N GLN A 10 9.74 -6.14 14.67
CA GLN A 10 10.56 -5.92 15.86
C GLN A 10 9.69 -5.70 17.13
N ILE A 11 8.58 -4.97 17.01
CA ILE A 11 7.61 -4.79 18.10
C ILE A 11 7.02 -6.14 18.56
N VAL A 12 6.72 -7.02 17.60
CA VAL A 12 6.23 -8.37 17.88
C VAL A 12 7.31 -9.21 18.58
N ALA A 13 8.56 -9.20 18.09
CA ALA A 13 9.67 -9.90 18.72
C ALA A 13 9.93 -9.42 20.16
N TRP A 14 9.92 -8.11 20.38
CA TRP A 14 10.03 -7.55 21.74
C TRP A 14 8.95 -8.04 22.68
N ARG A 15 7.71 -8.21 22.19
CA ARG A 15 6.60 -8.66 23.01
C ARG A 15 6.63 -10.16 23.28
N TYR A 16 6.88 -10.98 22.27
CA TYR A 16 6.71 -12.44 22.34
C TYR A 16 8.01 -13.20 22.58
N GLU A 17 9.15 -12.71 22.10
CA GLU A 17 10.47 -13.35 22.29
C GLU A 17 11.18 -12.78 23.51
N GLN A 18 11.11 -11.46 23.74
CA GLN A 18 11.81 -10.79 24.84
C GLN A 18 10.92 -10.49 26.05
N GLY A 19 9.60 -10.72 25.95
CA GLY A 19 8.66 -10.56 27.06
C GLY A 19 8.49 -9.11 27.57
N LEU A 20 8.85 -8.11 26.78
CA LEU A 20 8.79 -6.71 27.17
C LEU A 20 7.35 -6.24 27.39
N SER A 21 7.17 -5.30 28.33
CA SER A 21 5.89 -4.65 28.53
C SER A 21 5.58 -3.70 27.38
N VAL A 22 4.30 -3.47 27.08
CA VAL A 22 3.87 -2.53 26.04
C VAL A 22 4.35 -1.11 26.34
N HIS A 23 4.52 -0.76 27.63
CA HIS A 23 5.05 0.53 28.06
C HIS A 23 6.55 0.68 27.78
N ASP A 24 7.33 -0.39 27.94
CA ASP A 24 8.75 -0.38 27.59
C ASP A 24 8.94 -0.33 26.07
N ILE A 25 8.12 -1.06 25.32
CA ILE A 25 8.08 -1.00 23.86
C ILE A 25 7.75 0.42 23.40
N HIS A 26 6.77 1.08 24.03
CA HIS A 26 6.43 2.48 23.75
C HIS A 26 7.61 3.43 23.96
N LYS A 27 8.35 3.27 25.07
CA LYS A 27 9.56 4.06 25.32
C LYS A 27 10.68 3.79 24.31
N LEU A 28 10.80 2.55 23.83
CA LEU A 28 11.83 2.14 22.87
C LEU A 28 11.54 2.64 21.45
N CYS A 29 10.29 2.54 20.98
CA CYS A 29 9.93 2.87 19.59
C CYS A 29 9.37 4.29 19.41
N GLY A 30 8.88 4.94 20.47
CA GLY A 30 8.27 6.27 20.43
C GLY A 30 6.88 6.32 19.78
N TYR A 31 6.29 5.18 19.39
CA TYR A 31 4.94 5.12 18.81
C TYR A 31 3.88 5.06 19.89
N SER A 32 2.68 5.59 19.61
CA SER A 32 1.58 5.57 20.57
C SER A 32 1.21 4.14 20.99
N LEU A 33 0.74 4.01 22.24
CA LEU A 33 0.26 2.73 22.78
C LEU A 33 -0.81 2.11 21.88
N SER A 34 -1.71 2.92 21.31
CA SER A 34 -2.74 2.47 20.37
C SER A 34 -2.15 1.76 19.15
N THR A 35 -1.11 2.32 18.52
CA THR A 35 -0.45 1.69 17.38
C THR A 35 0.23 0.38 17.77
N ILE A 36 0.83 0.30 18.95
CA ILE A 36 1.44 -0.95 19.44
C ILE A 36 0.37 -2.01 19.66
N TYR A 37 -0.75 -1.68 20.31
CA TYR A 37 -1.86 -2.60 20.50
C TYR A 37 -2.48 -3.06 19.18
N GLU A 38 -2.62 -2.17 18.20
CA GLU A 38 -3.10 -2.50 16.86
C GLU A 38 -2.19 -3.54 16.18
N ILE A 39 -0.87 -3.29 16.19
CA ILE A 39 0.13 -4.22 15.61
C ILE A 39 0.07 -5.59 16.29
N LEU A 40 0.05 -5.61 17.63
CA LEU A 40 -0.03 -6.86 18.39
C LEU A 40 -1.36 -7.59 18.16
N SER A 41 -2.46 -6.86 18.00
CA SER A 41 -3.76 -7.44 17.67
C SER A 41 -3.76 -8.07 16.28
N ILE A 42 -3.19 -7.40 15.27
CA ILE A 42 -3.07 -7.95 13.91
C ILE A 42 -2.21 -9.21 13.93
N TYR A 43 -1.07 -9.19 14.63
CA TYR A 43 -0.21 -10.37 14.76
C TYR A 43 -0.91 -11.52 15.48
N ARG A 44 -1.68 -11.26 16.54
CA ARG A 44 -2.45 -12.28 17.26
C ARG A 44 -3.54 -12.90 16.39
N THR A 45 -4.21 -12.11 15.55
CA THR A 45 -5.33 -12.58 14.73
C THR A 45 -4.86 -13.31 13.47
N TYR A 46 -3.82 -12.82 12.81
CA TYR A 46 -3.40 -13.32 11.49
C TYR A 46 -2.06 -14.05 11.48
N GLY A 47 -1.30 -14.02 12.59
CA GLY A 47 0.07 -14.56 12.66
C GLY A 47 1.07 -13.76 11.82
N GLN A 48 0.65 -12.64 11.25
CA GLN A 48 1.43 -11.80 10.36
C GLN A 48 1.42 -10.36 10.85
N VAL A 49 2.49 -9.64 10.51
CA VAL A 49 2.73 -8.28 10.95
C VAL A 49 1.95 -7.26 10.10
N VAL A 50 1.63 -7.67 8.87
CA VAL A 50 0.78 -6.96 7.91
C VAL A 50 -0.57 -7.67 7.85
N ASP A 51 -1.66 -6.91 7.86
CA ASP A 51 -3.00 -7.46 7.72
C ASP A 51 -3.17 -8.06 6.29
N PRO A 52 -3.43 -9.38 6.17
CA PRO A 52 -3.66 -10.04 4.87
C PRO A 52 -4.89 -9.51 4.13
N SER A 53 -5.81 -8.87 4.85
CA SER A 53 -7.04 -8.27 4.33
C SER A 53 -6.81 -6.88 3.76
N ASN A 54 -5.64 -6.28 4.00
CA ASN A 54 -5.28 -4.95 3.53
C ASN A 54 -4.91 -4.99 2.04
N ARG A 55 -5.92 -5.18 1.21
CA ARG A 55 -5.81 -5.12 -0.25
C ARG A 55 -5.80 -3.66 -0.69
N PRO A 56 -5.06 -3.31 -1.76
CA PRO A 56 -5.16 -1.98 -2.36
C PRO A 56 -6.62 -1.67 -2.63
N ARG A 57 -7.11 -0.58 -2.05
CA ARG A 57 -8.47 -0.11 -2.23
C ARG A 57 -8.62 0.45 -3.63
N GLY A 58 -9.70 0.09 -4.32
CA GLY A 58 -10.03 0.60 -5.65
C GLY A 58 -10.06 -0.49 -6.72
N ARG A 59 -10.54 -0.10 -7.91
CA ARG A 59 -10.54 -0.97 -9.09
C ARG A 59 -9.12 -1.03 -9.68
N PRO A 60 -8.63 -2.19 -10.12
CA PRO A 60 -7.40 -2.27 -10.90
C PRO A 60 -7.44 -1.30 -12.08
N ARG A 61 -6.32 -0.65 -12.38
CA ARG A 61 -6.21 0.23 -13.55
C ARG A 61 -6.43 -0.60 -14.81
N LYS A 62 -7.23 -0.08 -15.74
CA LYS A 62 -7.41 -0.71 -17.06
C LYS A 62 -6.28 -0.38 -18.03
N LEU A 63 -5.67 0.79 -17.85
CA LEU A 63 -4.55 1.28 -18.66
C LEU A 63 -3.25 1.03 -17.90
N ASP A 64 -2.25 0.51 -18.59
CA ASP A 64 -0.89 0.38 -18.08
C ASP A 64 -0.04 1.64 -18.41
N MET A 65 1.24 1.63 -18.07
CA MET A 65 2.11 2.79 -18.34
C MET A 65 2.37 2.99 -19.83
N SER A 66 2.42 1.91 -20.63
CA SER A 66 2.63 1.99 -22.07
C SER A 66 1.43 2.63 -22.75
N ASP A 67 0.21 2.27 -22.32
CA ASP A 67 -1.03 2.90 -22.77
C ASP A 67 -1.01 4.42 -22.49
N LEU A 68 -0.51 4.83 -21.31
CA LEU A 68 -0.42 6.25 -20.94
C LEU A 68 0.61 7.01 -21.80
N ASP A 69 1.78 6.42 -22.01
CA ASP A 69 2.82 7.02 -22.87
C ASP A 69 2.33 7.20 -24.31
N PHE A 70 1.56 6.22 -24.81
CA PHE A 70 0.92 6.29 -26.12
C PHE A 70 -0.14 7.42 -26.20
N ILE A 71 -1.03 7.53 -25.21
CA ILE A 71 -2.01 8.62 -25.13
C ILE A 71 -1.30 9.99 -25.09
N HIS A 72 -0.19 10.09 -24.35
CA HIS A 72 0.60 11.32 -24.29
C HIS A 72 1.21 11.67 -25.66
N GLY A 73 1.68 10.69 -26.42
CA GLY A 73 2.14 10.89 -27.80
C GLY A 73 1.01 11.39 -28.71
N LEU A 74 -0.15 10.71 -28.67
CA LEU A 74 -1.33 11.09 -29.46
C LEU A 74 -1.77 12.54 -29.20
N LEU A 75 -1.89 12.93 -27.93
CA LEU A 75 -2.29 14.28 -27.56
C LEU A 75 -1.23 15.34 -27.90
N ARG A 76 0.04 14.96 -27.95
CA ARG A 76 1.12 15.85 -28.37
C ARG A 76 1.05 16.13 -29.87
N ASP A 77 0.76 15.10 -30.66
CA ASP A 77 0.69 15.20 -32.13
C ASP A 77 -0.64 15.81 -32.59
N ASN A 78 -1.74 15.53 -31.88
CA ASN A 78 -3.05 16.10 -32.14
C ASN A 78 -3.80 16.42 -30.82
N PRO A 79 -3.70 17.65 -30.30
CA PRO A 79 -4.32 18.03 -29.03
C PRO A 79 -5.85 18.21 -29.12
N ALA A 80 -6.43 18.13 -30.32
CA ALA A 80 -7.87 18.28 -30.54
C ALA A 80 -8.63 16.94 -30.51
N LEU A 81 -7.94 15.82 -30.29
CA LEU A 81 -8.57 14.50 -30.19
C LEU A 81 -9.56 14.45 -29.03
N TYR A 82 -10.74 13.92 -29.32
CA TYR A 82 -11.77 13.64 -28.34
C TYR A 82 -11.48 12.34 -27.59
N LEU A 83 -12.12 12.19 -26.43
CA LEU A 83 -11.86 11.06 -25.54
C LEU A 83 -12.32 9.72 -26.15
N ASP A 84 -13.41 9.73 -26.91
CA ASP A 84 -13.94 8.57 -27.64
C ASP A 84 -13.02 8.16 -28.79
N GLU A 85 -12.46 9.12 -29.53
CA GLU A 85 -11.46 8.85 -30.57
C GLU A 85 -10.20 8.20 -29.96
N ILE A 86 -9.70 8.72 -28.84
CA ILE A 86 -8.56 8.12 -28.12
C ILE A 86 -8.91 6.69 -27.67
N GLN A 87 -10.14 6.47 -27.20
CA GLN A 87 -10.59 5.14 -26.78
C GLN A 87 -10.67 4.16 -27.96
N GLU A 88 -11.13 4.61 -29.13
CA GLU A 88 -11.19 3.79 -30.35
C GLU A 88 -9.77 3.41 -30.80
N ILE A 89 -8.85 4.37 -30.88
CA ILE A 89 -7.45 4.13 -31.25
C ILE A 89 -6.79 3.15 -30.27
N LEU A 90 -7.02 3.30 -28.96
CA LEU A 90 -6.50 2.37 -27.94
C LEU A 90 -7.11 0.96 -28.06
N SER A 91 -8.34 0.85 -28.55
CA SER A 91 -9.00 -0.45 -28.74
C SER A 91 -8.49 -1.17 -29.98
N GLU A 92 -8.09 -0.43 -31.01
CA GLU A 92 -7.47 -0.98 -32.23
C GLU A 92 -5.98 -1.34 -32.04
N HIS A 93 -5.28 -0.64 -31.14
CA HIS A 93 -3.85 -0.86 -30.89
C HIS A 93 -3.54 -2.08 -30.01
N LYS A 94 -4.56 -2.77 -29.50
CA LYS A 94 -4.45 -3.85 -28.51
C LYS A 94 -4.72 -5.22 -29.11
#